data_AF-A0AAE0YN06-F1
#
_entry.id   AF-A0AAE0YN06-F1
#
_cell.length_a   1.000
_cell.length_b   1.000
_cell.length_c   1.000
_cell.angle_alpha   90.00
_cell.angle_beta   90.00
_cell.angle_gamma   90.00
#
_symmetry.space_group_name_H-M   'P 1'
#
loop_
_entity.id
_entity.type
_entity.pdbx_description
1 polymer ?
#
loop_
_entity_poly.entity_id
_entity_poly.type
_entity_poly.pdbx_seq_one_letter_code
_entity_poly.pdbx_strand_id
1 'polypeptide(L)'
;MSRKEIEEGGLAGDTTRSLFFVSLALYRLDKMTNVQELTIQKQVVTLTSGRDTHWCVSVSCTNQGNFCVFDFLTIIVVIVRCVCPCVSSSRPRYKLHYFKARGRAEVTRLVFKAAGVPFVDETFTMGEWPNLKPSMPTGSVPVLEMGGDMFPESGAIVRWAARKFGLAGKSDAEQLRVEEVLAGADDIRDLFLSWFFKSDPQVKTEVEEQMKQKACGFLGRWEDQARETRSSQRVYTYMVGTSLTAADLTLFDILEQLSSVPSIDLSSYPKLQNIRATVASLTPIKSYLQTRPSYPF
;
A
#
# COMPACT_ATOMS: atom_id res chain seq x y z
N MET A 1 -27.41 47.96 -5.91
CA MET A 1 -28.42 48.35 -4.90
C MET A 1 -29.17 47.10 -4.49
N SER A 2 -29.24 46.63 -3.25
CA SER A 2 -28.54 46.89 -1.99
C SER A 2 -28.68 45.56 -1.22
N ARG A 3 -27.58 44.92 -0.83
CA ARG A 3 -27.65 43.77 0.08
C ARG A 3 -27.64 44.37 1.50
N LYS A 4 -28.76 44.24 2.21
CA LYS A 4 -28.85 44.63 3.62
C LYS A 4 -27.91 43.74 4.43
N GLU A 5 -26.95 44.37 5.09
CA GLU A 5 -26.23 43.83 6.24
C GLU A 5 -27.24 43.53 7.36
N ILE A 6 -27.07 42.41 8.04
CA ILE A 6 -27.65 42.16 9.36
C ILE A 6 -26.46 42.13 10.31
N GLU A 7 -26.45 43.09 11.22
CA GLU A 7 -25.44 43.32 12.26
C GLU A 7 -25.29 42.09 13.18
N GLU A 8 -24.04 41.71 13.43
CA GLU A 8 -23.67 40.82 14.53
C GLU A 8 -23.67 41.63 15.84
N GLY A 9 -24.75 41.50 16.62
CA GLY A 9 -24.76 41.92 18.01
C GLY A 9 -23.86 41.00 18.83
N GLY A 10 -22.71 41.53 19.28
CA GLY A 10 -21.76 40.80 20.11
C GLY A 10 -22.30 40.47 21.49
N LEU A 11 -22.07 39.22 21.92
CA LEU A 11 -21.99 38.83 23.32
C LEU A 11 -20.83 37.85 23.48
N ALA A 12 -19.85 38.27 24.29
CA ALA A 12 -18.67 37.49 24.65
C ALA A 12 -19.07 36.26 25.48
N GLY A 13 -18.46 35.11 25.16
CA GLY A 13 -18.62 33.88 25.95
C GLY A 13 -18.34 32.64 25.12
N ASP A 14 -17.19 32.03 25.40
CA ASP A 14 -16.61 30.83 24.80
C ASP A 14 -17.61 29.67 24.64
N THR A 15 -18.06 29.39 23.40
CA THR A 15 -18.55 28.08 22.94
C THR A 15 -18.78 28.09 21.43
N THR A 16 -17.91 27.41 20.68
CA THR A 16 -17.99 27.27 19.22
C THR A 16 -19.25 26.50 18.81
N ARG A 17 -20.34 27.20 18.46
CA ARG A 17 -21.49 26.60 17.77
C ARG A 17 -21.23 26.59 16.26
N SER A 18 -20.73 25.46 15.75
CA SER A 18 -20.66 25.23 14.31
C SER A 18 -22.06 24.89 13.78
N LEU A 19 -22.66 25.80 13.01
CA LEU A 19 -23.85 25.53 12.21
C LEU A 19 -23.44 24.63 11.04
N PHE A 20 -23.84 23.36 11.06
CA PHE A 20 -23.61 22.42 9.97
C PHE A 20 -24.84 22.39 9.04
N PHE A 21 -24.64 22.72 7.77
CA PHE A 21 -25.60 22.38 6.72
C PHE A 21 -25.39 20.91 6.32
N VAL A 22 -26.32 20.04 6.68
CA VAL A 22 -26.33 18.65 6.22
C VAL A 22 -27.26 18.56 5.00
N SER A 23 -26.72 18.25 3.83
CA SER A 23 -27.55 17.78 2.71
C SER A 23 -27.81 16.29 2.90
N LEU A 24 -29.07 15.93 3.17
CA LEU A 24 -29.51 14.54 3.22
C LEU A 24 -30.02 14.12 1.83
N ALA A 25 -29.47 13.05 1.26
CA ALA A 25 -30.07 12.38 0.11
C ALA A 25 -30.73 11.08 0.58
N LEU A 26 -32.03 10.92 0.35
CA LEU A 26 -32.75 9.68 0.59
C LEU A 26 -32.79 8.86 -0.70
N TYR A 27 -32.33 7.61 -0.67
CA TYR A 27 -32.51 6.66 -1.76
C TYR A 27 -33.54 5.61 -1.36
N ARG A 28 -34.53 5.39 -2.23
CA ARG A 28 -35.47 4.25 -2.14
C ARG A 28 -34.81 3.05 -2.83
N LEU A 29 -34.57 1.97 -2.09
CA LEU A 29 -34.31 0.66 -2.68
C LEU A 29 -35.65 -0.06 -2.80
N ASP A 30 -36.25 -0.03 -3.98
CA ASP A 30 -37.26 -1.01 -4.33
C ASP A 30 -36.94 -1.62 -5.69
N LYS A 31 -37.18 -2.92 -5.81
CA LYS A 31 -36.88 -3.68 -7.02
C LYS A 31 -37.72 -3.12 -8.19
N MET A 32 -37.04 -2.91 -9.32
CA MET A 32 -37.54 -2.57 -10.66
C MET A 32 -37.80 -1.07 -10.95
N THR A 33 -36.92 -0.55 -11.82
CA THR A 33 -37.10 0.51 -12.85
C THR A 33 -37.66 1.89 -12.43
N ASN A 34 -36.88 2.93 -12.78
CA ASN A 34 -37.09 4.39 -12.69
C ASN A 34 -36.70 5.08 -11.38
N VAL A 35 -35.64 5.91 -11.48
CA VAL A 35 -35.18 6.87 -10.47
C VAL A 35 -35.83 8.23 -10.77
N GLN A 36 -36.57 8.79 -9.82
CA GLN A 36 -36.92 10.21 -9.80
C GLN A 36 -36.29 10.87 -8.56
N GLU A 37 -35.65 12.02 -8.76
CA GLU A 37 -35.09 12.86 -7.69
C GLU A 37 -36.22 13.51 -6.87
N LEU A 38 -36.20 13.30 -5.55
CA LEU A 38 -37.05 14.01 -4.58
C LEU A 38 -36.26 15.18 -3.98
N THR A 39 -36.75 16.41 -4.17
CA THR A 39 -36.19 17.62 -3.54
C THR A 39 -36.78 17.79 -2.14
N ILE A 40 -35.96 17.84 -1.08
CA ILE A 40 -36.42 18.00 0.32
C ILE A 40 -36.17 19.43 0.81
N GLN A 41 -37.19 20.04 1.43
CA GLN A 41 -37.10 21.34 2.12
C GLN A 41 -36.50 21.20 3.54
N LYS A 42 -35.78 22.25 3.96
CA LYS A 42 -34.95 22.40 5.18
C LYS A 42 -35.43 21.61 6.41
N GLN A 43 -34.56 20.75 6.95
CA GLN A 43 -34.69 20.19 8.30
C GLN A 43 -33.57 20.76 9.21
N VAL A 44 -33.90 21.04 10.47
CA VAL A 44 -32.94 21.48 11.51
C VAL A 44 -32.58 20.26 12.35
N VAL A 45 -31.30 19.86 12.31
CA VAL A 45 -30.77 18.76 13.15
C VAL A 45 -30.02 19.40 14.32
N THR A 46 -30.40 19.06 15.55
CA THR A 46 -29.69 19.52 16.75
C THR A 46 -28.87 18.36 17.31
N LEU A 47 -27.55 18.53 17.37
CA LEU A 47 -26.63 17.58 18.01
C LEU A 47 -26.32 18.09 19.41
N THR A 48 -26.53 17.27 20.44
CA THR A 48 -26.05 17.53 21.80
C THR A 48 -24.88 16.60 22.10
N SER A 49 -23.82 17.16 22.69
CA SER A 49 -22.57 16.45 22.96
C SER A 49 -22.74 15.36 24.01
N GLY A 50 -22.37 14.11 23.68
CA GLY A 50 -22.15 13.02 24.62
C GLY A 50 -20.67 12.63 24.65
N ARG A 51 -20.13 12.27 25.81
CA ARG A 51 -18.76 11.75 25.92
C ARG A 51 -18.69 10.36 25.29
N ASP A 52 -17.73 10.21 24.38
CA ASP A 52 -17.21 9.01 23.73
C ASP A 52 -18.22 7.92 23.29
N THR A 53 -18.28 7.77 21.95
CA THR A 53 -18.91 6.72 21.13
C THR A 53 -20.43 6.60 21.04
N HIS A 54 -21.23 7.38 21.77
CA HIS A 54 -22.69 7.42 21.55
C HIS A 54 -23.22 8.85 21.32
N TRP A 55 -23.76 9.08 20.12
CA TRP A 55 -24.50 10.31 19.79
C TRP A 55 -25.99 10.02 19.78
N CYS A 56 -26.77 10.76 20.56
CA CYS A 56 -28.23 10.77 20.43
C CYS A 56 -28.63 11.77 19.35
N VAL A 57 -29.27 11.29 18.29
CA VAL A 57 -29.87 12.14 17.25
C VAL A 57 -31.36 12.21 17.52
N SER A 58 -31.85 13.36 17.96
CA SER A 58 -33.29 13.63 18.05
C SER A 58 -33.73 14.38 16.80
N VAL A 59 -34.59 13.76 15.99
CA VAL A 59 -35.26 14.41 14.86
C VAL A 59 -36.67 14.78 15.31
N SER A 60 -36.90 16.05 15.62
CA SER A 60 -38.24 16.57 15.87
C SER A 60 -38.86 17.03 14.55
N CYS A 61 -39.88 16.32 14.09
CA CYS A 61 -40.68 16.70 12.94
C CYS A 61 -41.85 17.56 13.42
N THR A 62 -41.82 18.86 13.18
CA THR A 62 -43.03 19.70 13.36
C THR A 62 -43.91 19.53 12.14
N ASN A 63 -44.91 18.65 12.22
CA ASN A 63 -45.99 18.60 11.24
C ASN A 63 -47.22 19.27 11.84
N GLN A 64 -47.71 20.35 11.22
CA GLN A 64 -49.12 20.69 11.33
C GLN A 64 -49.88 19.72 10.40
N GLY A 65 -50.61 18.78 11.00
CA GLY A 65 -51.68 18.05 10.32
C GLY A 65 -51.32 16.66 9.80
N ASN A 66 -51.96 15.68 10.44
CA ASN A 66 -52.27 14.33 10.00
C ASN A 66 -51.19 13.23 10.01
N PHE A 67 -51.58 12.18 10.75
CA PHE A 67 -50.96 10.88 10.94
C PHE A 67 -50.58 10.17 9.64
N CYS A 68 -49.35 9.68 9.55
CA CYS A 68 -49.01 8.47 8.81
C CYS A 68 -47.98 7.67 9.61
N VAL A 69 -48.38 6.48 10.04
CA VAL A 69 -47.51 5.46 10.61
C VAL A 69 -46.75 4.83 9.44
N PHE A 70 -45.43 4.90 9.44
CA PHE A 70 -44.60 4.11 8.53
C PHE A 70 -43.51 3.38 9.31
N ASP A 71 -43.47 2.07 9.08
CA ASP A 71 -42.56 1.09 9.66
C ASP A 71 -41.08 1.49 9.52
N PHE A 72 -40.31 1.05 10.51
CA PHE A 72 -38.87 1.25 10.73
C PHE A 72 -38.04 1.33 9.44
N LEU A 73 -37.76 2.56 8.98
CA LEU A 73 -36.76 2.84 7.95
C LEU A 73 -35.39 3.02 8.62
N THR A 74 -34.46 2.10 8.37
CA THR A 74 -33.07 2.20 8.83
C THR A 74 -32.38 3.39 8.14
N ILE A 75 -32.16 4.48 8.86
CA ILE A 75 -31.44 5.66 8.37
C ILE A 75 -29.93 5.36 8.44
N ILE A 76 -29.29 5.20 7.28
CA ILE A 76 -27.81 5.14 7.19
C ILE A 76 -27.29 6.58 7.12
N VAL A 77 -26.77 7.08 8.24
CA VAL A 77 -26.06 8.37 8.30
C VAL A 77 -24.65 8.18 7.78
N VAL A 78 -24.37 8.62 6.55
CA VAL A 78 -23.01 8.71 6.02
C VAL A 78 -22.35 9.96 6.59
N ILE A 79 -21.59 9.80 7.68
CA ILE A 79 -20.74 10.88 8.21
C ILE A 79 -19.56 11.04 7.25
N VAL A 80 -19.67 11.97 6.30
CA VAL A 80 -18.51 12.43 5.52
C VAL A 80 -17.64 13.25 6.46
N ARG A 81 -16.60 12.61 7.00
CA ARG A 81 -15.60 13.28 7.83
C ARG A 81 -14.78 14.20 6.93
N CYS A 82 -15.20 15.47 6.83
CA CYS A 82 -14.39 16.52 6.22
C CYS A 82 -13.20 16.78 7.14
N VAL A 83 -12.08 16.12 6.89
CA VAL A 83 -10.81 16.42 7.56
C VAL A 83 -10.27 17.69 6.91
N CYS A 84 -10.42 18.83 7.59
CA CYS A 84 -9.61 20.01 7.26
C CYS A 84 -8.14 19.60 7.38
N PRO A 85 -7.30 19.78 6.32
CA PRO A 85 -5.88 19.58 6.47
C PRO A 85 -5.33 20.77 7.24
N CYS A 86 -5.29 20.68 8.57
CA CYS A 86 -4.30 21.42 9.33
C CYS A 86 -2.94 20.86 8.88
N VAL A 87 -2.17 21.66 8.12
CA VAL A 87 -0.82 21.31 7.72
C VAL A 87 0.06 21.36 8.98
N SER A 88 0.09 20.27 9.73
CA SER A 88 1.16 20.03 10.67
C SER A 88 2.42 19.79 9.83
N SER A 89 3.50 20.50 10.15
CA SER A 89 4.87 20.15 9.76
C SER A 89 5.26 18.81 10.41
N SER A 90 4.57 17.73 10.04
CA SER A 90 4.89 16.39 10.46
C SER A 90 5.90 15.86 9.46
N ARG A 91 7.12 15.56 9.92
CA ARG A 91 8.08 14.77 9.14
C ARG A 91 7.37 13.55 8.54
N PRO A 92 7.72 13.14 7.31
CA PRO A 92 7.13 11.95 6.72
C PRO A 92 7.33 10.78 7.66
N ARG A 93 6.25 10.02 7.91
CA ARG A 93 6.26 8.90 8.86
C ARG A 93 7.32 7.85 8.49
N TYR A 94 7.54 7.67 7.19
CA TYR A 94 8.50 6.76 6.60
C TYR A 94 9.23 7.45 5.47
N LYS A 95 10.56 7.37 5.46
CA LYS A 95 11.40 7.78 4.33
C LYS A 95 12.41 6.69 4.02
N LEU A 96 12.46 6.23 2.78
CA LEU A 96 13.38 5.20 2.31
C LEU A 96 14.50 5.85 1.52
N HIS A 97 15.73 5.71 1.99
CA HIS A 97 16.94 6.25 1.36
C HIS A 97 17.57 5.19 0.47
N TYR A 98 17.70 5.48 -0.84
CA TYR A 98 18.37 4.57 -1.77
C TYR A 98 18.91 5.27 -3.02
N PHE A 99 19.65 4.55 -3.84
CA PHE A 99 20.02 5.02 -5.17
C PHE A 99 18.79 5.18 -6.07
N LYS A 100 18.94 5.96 -7.15
CA LYS A 100 18.06 5.96 -8.33
C LYS A 100 18.16 4.63 -9.10
N ALA A 101 17.74 3.54 -8.44
CA ALA A 101 17.71 2.17 -8.93
C ALA A 101 16.61 1.39 -8.17
N ARG A 102 16.17 0.24 -8.72
CA ARG A 102 15.31 -0.70 -7.98
C ARG A 102 16.16 -1.40 -6.91
N GLY A 103 17.11 -2.23 -7.35
CA GLY A 103 18.11 -2.87 -6.49
C GLY A 103 17.50 -3.54 -5.24
N ARG A 104 18.15 -3.38 -4.08
CA ARG A 104 17.69 -3.95 -2.81
C ARG A 104 16.51 -3.20 -2.18
N ALA A 105 16.19 -2.00 -2.64
CA ALA A 105 15.09 -1.21 -2.09
C ALA A 105 13.72 -1.57 -2.70
N GLU A 106 13.70 -2.21 -3.87
CA GLU A 106 12.46 -2.41 -4.63
C GLU A 106 11.43 -3.25 -3.88
N VAL A 107 11.86 -4.32 -3.22
CA VAL A 107 10.97 -5.16 -2.40
C VAL A 107 10.33 -4.32 -1.28
N THR A 108 11.08 -3.41 -0.67
CA THR A 108 10.52 -2.49 0.33
C THR A 108 9.48 -1.57 -0.31
N ARG A 109 9.77 -0.96 -1.46
CA ARG A 109 8.80 -0.12 -2.19
C ARG A 109 7.52 -0.89 -2.50
N LEU A 110 7.64 -2.11 -3.04
CA LEU A 110 6.51 -2.98 -3.34
C LEU A 110 5.67 -3.29 -2.10
N VAL A 111 6.29 -3.58 -0.95
CA VAL A 111 5.60 -3.82 0.33
C VAL A 111 4.81 -2.59 0.77
N PHE A 112 5.41 -1.39 0.75
CA PHE A 112 4.72 -0.16 1.10
C PHE A 112 3.55 0.15 0.15
N LYS A 113 3.74 -0.06 -1.15
CA LYS A 113 2.69 0.14 -2.16
C LYS A 113 1.55 -0.85 -2.00
N ALA A 114 1.86 -2.14 -1.85
CA ALA A 114 0.86 -3.18 -1.60
C ALA A 114 0.02 -2.90 -0.35
N ALA A 115 0.66 -2.39 0.71
CA ALA A 115 0.00 -2.02 1.96
C ALA A 115 -0.77 -0.68 1.91
N GLY A 116 -0.66 0.09 0.82
CA GLY A 116 -1.26 1.43 0.72
C GLY A 116 -0.67 2.43 1.71
N VAL A 117 0.56 2.21 2.19
CA VAL A 117 1.21 3.06 3.19
C VAL A 117 2.03 4.14 2.49
N PRO A 118 1.73 5.43 2.71
CA PRO A 118 2.52 6.51 2.13
C PRO A 118 3.92 6.54 2.76
N PHE A 119 4.93 6.73 1.92
CA PHE A 119 6.32 6.93 2.31
C PHE A 119 7.00 7.87 1.32
N VAL A 120 8.10 8.48 1.74
CA VAL A 120 8.97 9.27 0.86
C VAL A 120 10.08 8.36 0.34
N ASP A 121 10.25 8.30 -0.98
CA ASP A 121 11.35 7.58 -1.65
C ASP A 121 12.48 8.58 -1.91
N GLU A 122 13.39 8.71 -0.96
CA GLU A 122 14.52 9.62 -1.01
C GLU A 122 15.62 8.99 -1.86
N THR A 123 15.70 9.42 -3.13
CA THR A 123 16.64 8.85 -4.09
C THR A 123 17.77 9.79 -4.45
N PHE A 124 18.97 9.25 -4.53
CA PHE A 124 20.18 9.99 -4.90
C PHE A 124 21.01 9.24 -5.95
N THR A 125 21.90 9.98 -6.60
CA THR A 125 22.82 9.50 -7.63
C THR A 125 24.11 8.97 -7.02
N MET A 126 24.88 8.20 -7.80
CA MET A 126 26.22 7.75 -7.39
C MET A 126 27.19 8.91 -7.13
N GLY A 127 27.00 10.06 -7.79
CA GLY A 127 27.83 11.26 -7.56
C GLY A 127 27.56 11.95 -6.23
N GLU A 128 26.34 11.86 -5.70
CA GLU A 128 25.95 12.41 -4.40
C GLU A 128 26.37 11.50 -3.23
N TRP A 129 26.59 10.22 -3.50
CA TRP A 129 26.86 9.19 -2.49
C TRP A 129 28.04 9.47 -1.56
N PRO A 130 29.21 9.96 -2.02
CA PRO A 130 30.33 10.24 -1.13
C PRO A 130 30.00 11.22 0.00
N ASN A 131 29.09 12.17 -0.24
CA ASN A 131 28.66 13.17 0.74
C ASN A 131 27.60 12.63 1.70
N LEU A 132 26.76 11.70 1.24
CA LEU A 132 25.68 11.09 2.02
C LEU A 132 26.16 9.88 2.85
N LYS A 133 27.17 9.14 2.38
CA LYS A 133 27.66 7.93 3.04
C LYS A 133 28.01 8.14 4.52
N PRO A 134 28.67 9.24 4.95
CA PRO A 134 28.98 9.47 6.36
C PRO A 134 27.75 9.66 7.26
N SER A 135 26.58 10.01 6.70
CA SER A 135 25.34 10.15 7.46
C SER A 135 24.50 8.87 7.52
N MET A 136 24.91 7.81 6.82
CA MET A 136 24.26 6.49 6.88
C MET A 136 24.86 5.63 8.00
N PRO A 137 24.06 5.00 8.88
CA PRO A 137 24.56 4.30 10.08
C PRO A 137 25.64 3.25 9.82
N THR A 138 25.54 2.54 8.71
CA THR A 138 26.45 1.45 8.30
C THR A 138 27.31 1.82 7.10
N GLY A 139 27.24 3.06 6.63
CA GLY A 139 27.87 3.47 5.36
C GLY A 139 27.35 2.70 4.15
N SER A 140 26.12 2.16 4.22
CA SER A 140 25.44 1.41 3.18
C SER A 140 23.97 1.84 3.08
N VAL A 141 23.32 1.48 1.97
CA VAL A 141 21.88 1.67 1.73
C VAL A 141 21.29 0.38 1.15
N PRO A 142 19.98 0.08 1.33
CA PRO A 142 18.92 0.99 1.80
C PRO A 142 18.91 1.28 3.30
N VAL A 143 18.35 2.44 3.65
CA VAL A 143 18.07 2.85 5.03
C VAL A 143 16.63 3.34 5.12
N LEU A 144 15.86 2.82 6.09
CA LEU A 144 14.54 3.33 6.42
C LEU A 144 14.65 4.33 7.58
N GLU A 145 14.18 5.55 7.36
CA GLU A 145 14.01 6.57 8.40
C GLU A 145 12.56 6.51 8.92
N MET A 146 12.39 6.37 10.24
CA MET A 146 11.10 6.41 10.91
C MET A 146 11.28 6.99 12.31
N GLY A 147 10.48 8.00 12.67
CA GLY A 147 10.53 8.61 14.01
C GLY A 147 11.81 9.40 14.30
N GLY A 148 12.61 9.70 13.28
CA GLY A 148 13.93 10.33 13.42
C GLY A 148 15.09 9.33 13.53
N ASP A 149 14.79 8.05 13.70
CA ASP A 149 15.79 6.97 13.71
C ASP A 149 16.03 6.42 12.30
N MET A 150 17.25 5.93 12.07
CA MET A 150 17.73 5.40 10.79
C MET A 150 18.02 3.89 10.92
N PHE A 151 17.31 3.06 10.16
CA PHE A 151 17.38 1.61 10.19
C PHE A 151 17.97 1.07 8.88
N PRO A 152 19.23 0.58 8.86
CA PRO A 152 19.84 -0.02 7.68
C PRO A 152 19.36 -1.47 7.46
N GLU A 153 19.89 -2.10 6.41
CA GLU A 153 19.68 -3.51 6.01
C GLU A 153 18.34 -3.81 5.34
N SER A 154 18.38 -4.05 4.02
CA SER A 154 17.19 -4.32 3.20
C SER A 154 16.33 -5.46 3.74
N GLY A 155 16.94 -6.58 4.10
CA GLY A 155 16.22 -7.74 4.62
C GLY A 155 15.52 -7.45 5.96
N ALA A 156 16.15 -6.66 6.84
CA ALA A 156 15.54 -6.26 8.10
C ALA A 156 14.33 -5.33 7.88
N ILE A 157 14.49 -4.35 6.99
CA ILE A 157 13.44 -3.39 6.61
C ILE A 157 12.23 -4.13 6.01
N VAL A 158 12.44 -5.02 5.04
CA VAL A 158 11.37 -5.78 4.39
C VAL A 158 10.65 -6.68 5.39
N ARG A 159 11.38 -7.44 6.24
CA ARG A 159 10.77 -8.30 7.26
C ARG A 159 9.93 -7.50 8.26
N TRP A 160 10.45 -6.36 8.72
CA TRP A 160 9.70 -5.48 9.61
C TRP A 160 8.43 -4.95 8.94
N ALA A 161 8.53 -4.44 7.71
CA ALA A 161 7.40 -3.89 6.97
C ALA A 161 6.34 -4.96 6.68
N ALA A 162 6.77 -6.16 6.29
CA ALA A 162 5.90 -7.30 6.06
C ALA A 162 5.08 -7.65 7.31
N ARG A 163 5.71 -7.77 8.48
CA ARG A 163 5.00 -8.01 9.75
C ARG A 163 4.08 -6.86 10.10
N LYS A 164 4.58 -5.62 9.97
CA LYS A 164 3.83 -4.41 10.35
C LYS A 164 2.55 -4.24 9.54
N PHE A 165 2.55 -4.64 8.28
CA PHE A 165 1.45 -4.42 7.33
C PHE A 165 0.68 -5.70 6.98
N GLY A 166 0.86 -6.79 7.74
CA GLY A 166 0.09 -8.02 7.57
C GLY A 166 0.44 -8.83 6.31
N LEU A 167 1.67 -8.70 5.81
CA LEU A 167 2.21 -9.39 4.63
C LEU A 167 3.25 -10.46 5.00
N ALA A 168 3.39 -10.81 6.28
CA ALA A 168 4.33 -11.83 6.73
C ALA A 168 3.79 -13.26 6.70
N GLY A 169 2.50 -13.48 6.39
CA GLY A 169 1.83 -14.77 6.57
C GLY A 169 1.01 -14.81 7.86
N LYS A 170 0.10 -15.80 7.98
CA LYS A 170 -0.93 -15.86 9.04
C LYS A 170 -0.57 -16.76 10.23
N SER A 171 0.40 -17.65 10.07
CA SER A 171 0.88 -18.56 11.10
C SER A 171 2.40 -18.51 11.21
N ASP A 172 2.97 -19.03 12.29
CA ASP A 172 4.43 -19.09 12.48
C ASP A 172 5.11 -19.88 11.35
N ALA A 173 4.47 -20.98 10.90
CA ALA A 173 4.97 -21.76 9.78
C ALA A 173 4.92 -20.98 8.45
N GLU A 174 3.86 -20.20 8.21
CA GLU A 174 3.79 -19.32 7.04
C GLU A 174 4.83 -18.20 7.12
N GLN A 175 5.04 -17.59 8.29
CA GLN A 175 6.06 -16.55 8.50
C GLN A 175 7.46 -17.06 8.22
N LEU A 176 7.82 -18.24 8.76
CA LEU A 176 9.08 -18.88 8.47
C LEU A 176 9.27 -19.13 6.97
N ARG A 177 8.19 -19.56 6.30
CA ARG A 177 8.22 -19.83 4.86
C ARG A 177 8.37 -18.56 4.02
N VAL A 178 7.78 -17.44 4.45
CA VAL A 178 8.04 -16.13 3.84
C VAL A 178 9.50 -15.75 4.01
N GLU A 179 10.06 -15.89 5.21
CA GLU A 179 11.47 -15.57 5.48
C GLU A 179 12.45 -16.43 4.67
N GLU A 180 12.14 -17.71 4.45
CA GLU A 180 12.91 -18.60 3.58
C GLU A 180 13.00 -18.06 2.13
N VAL A 181 11.87 -17.60 1.58
CA VAL A 181 11.83 -17.03 0.22
C VAL A 181 12.61 -15.71 0.15
N LEU A 182 12.46 -14.84 1.15
CA LEU A 182 13.21 -13.59 1.23
C LEU A 182 14.72 -13.83 1.23
N ALA A 183 15.19 -14.75 2.09
CA ALA A 183 16.60 -15.10 2.20
C ALA A 183 17.13 -15.74 0.91
N GLY A 184 16.39 -16.70 0.34
CA GLY A 184 16.79 -17.34 -0.91
C GLY A 184 16.85 -16.39 -2.10
N ALA A 185 15.96 -15.38 -2.14
CA ALA A 185 15.99 -14.35 -3.16
C ALA A 185 17.18 -13.39 -2.99
N ASP A 186 17.54 -13.02 -1.76
CA ASP A 186 18.76 -12.22 -1.51
C ASP A 186 20.03 -12.96 -1.93
N ASP A 187 20.07 -14.27 -1.69
CA ASP A 187 21.13 -15.17 -2.10
C ASP A 187 21.38 -15.20 -3.63
N ILE A 188 20.30 -15.04 -4.41
CA ILE A 188 20.36 -14.91 -5.88
C ILE A 188 20.70 -13.46 -6.27
N ARG A 189 20.10 -12.49 -5.58
CA ARG A 189 20.30 -11.05 -5.84
C ARG A 189 21.76 -10.65 -5.68
N ASP A 190 22.47 -11.24 -4.73
CA ASP A 190 23.91 -11.01 -4.54
C ASP A 190 24.71 -11.40 -5.79
N LEU A 191 24.40 -12.55 -6.39
CA LEU A 191 25.02 -13.00 -7.63
C LEU A 191 24.59 -12.15 -8.83
N PHE A 192 23.31 -11.77 -8.90
CA PHE A 192 22.80 -10.88 -9.95
C PHE A 192 23.51 -9.52 -9.93
N LEU A 193 23.61 -8.87 -8.76
CA LEU A 193 24.30 -7.58 -8.64
C LEU A 193 25.79 -7.72 -8.96
N SER A 194 26.44 -8.81 -8.52
CA SER A 194 27.82 -9.12 -8.92
C SER A 194 27.96 -9.21 -10.44
N TRP A 195 27.12 -10.01 -11.10
CA TRP A 195 27.10 -10.17 -12.56
C TRP A 195 26.82 -8.85 -13.30
N PHE A 196 25.89 -8.04 -12.78
CA PHE A 196 25.46 -6.79 -13.40
C PHE A 196 26.58 -5.74 -13.40
N PHE A 197 27.34 -5.63 -12.30
CA PHE A 197 28.39 -4.62 -12.15
C PHE A 197 29.78 -5.05 -12.65
N LYS A 198 29.98 -6.32 -13.02
CA LYS A 198 31.25 -6.79 -13.60
C LYS A 198 31.36 -6.39 -15.07
N SER A 199 32.50 -5.83 -15.46
CA SER A 199 32.83 -5.50 -16.84
C SER A 199 33.64 -6.59 -17.55
N ASP A 200 34.38 -7.41 -16.81
CA ASP A 200 35.19 -8.50 -17.36
C ASP A 200 34.30 -9.64 -17.89
N PRO A 201 34.37 -10.01 -19.19
CA PRO A 201 33.52 -11.05 -19.77
C PRO A 201 33.72 -12.45 -19.20
N GLN A 202 34.95 -12.82 -18.82
CA GLN A 202 35.24 -14.14 -18.26
C GLN A 202 34.63 -14.24 -16.86
N VAL A 203 34.88 -13.24 -16.01
CA VAL A 203 34.30 -13.19 -14.67
C VAL A 203 32.78 -13.14 -14.73
N LYS A 204 32.21 -12.41 -15.69
CA LYS A 204 30.76 -12.33 -15.89
C LYS A 204 30.17 -13.71 -16.25
N THR A 205 30.84 -14.46 -17.12
CA THR A 205 30.44 -15.83 -17.49
C THR A 205 30.48 -16.79 -16.30
N GLU A 206 31.54 -16.72 -15.48
CA GLU A 206 31.68 -17.54 -14.27
C GLU A 206 30.59 -17.25 -13.23
N VAL A 207 30.30 -15.96 -12.97
CA VAL A 207 29.23 -15.56 -12.04
C VAL A 207 27.85 -15.94 -12.59
N GLU A 208 27.66 -15.85 -13.91
CA GLU A 208 26.41 -16.26 -14.56
C GLU A 208 26.13 -17.75 -14.38
N GLU A 209 27.13 -18.62 -14.54
CA GLU A 209 26.96 -20.06 -14.31
C GLU A 209 26.66 -20.37 -12.82
N GLN A 210 27.35 -19.71 -11.88
CA GLN A 210 27.04 -19.83 -10.45
C GLN A 210 25.62 -19.38 -10.13
N MET A 211 25.19 -18.25 -10.69
CA MET A 211 23.85 -17.72 -10.54
C MET A 211 22.82 -18.69 -11.12
N LYS A 212 23.06 -19.25 -12.31
CA LYS A 212 22.16 -20.23 -12.93
C LYS A 212 22.02 -21.47 -12.06
N GLN A 213 23.11 -22.06 -11.59
CA GLN A 213 23.08 -23.22 -10.71
C GLN A 213 22.26 -22.94 -9.43
N LYS A 214 22.53 -21.80 -8.79
CA LYS A 214 21.85 -21.41 -7.55
C LYS A 214 20.37 -21.10 -7.79
N ALA A 215 20.06 -20.32 -8.82
CA ALA A 215 18.71 -19.94 -9.19
C ALA A 215 17.86 -21.15 -9.54
N CYS A 216 18.34 -22.08 -10.39
CA CYS A 216 17.59 -23.29 -10.73
C CYS A 216 17.20 -24.12 -9.49
N GLY A 217 18.11 -24.22 -8.51
CA GLY A 217 17.82 -24.91 -7.25
C GLY A 217 16.69 -24.26 -6.45
N PHE A 218 16.66 -22.93 -6.36
CA PHE A 218 15.58 -22.21 -5.68
C PHE A 218 14.27 -22.19 -6.50
N LEU A 219 14.35 -21.91 -7.80
CA LEU A 219 13.20 -21.80 -8.69
C LEU A 219 12.40 -23.10 -8.73
N GLY A 220 13.06 -24.26 -8.83
CA GLY A 220 12.38 -25.55 -8.77
C GLY A 220 11.62 -25.76 -7.46
N ARG A 221 12.26 -25.51 -6.32
CA ARG A 221 11.61 -25.63 -5.00
C ARG A 221 10.45 -24.65 -4.84
N TRP A 222 10.60 -23.42 -5.32
CA TRP A 222 9.55 -22.41 -5.22
C TRP A 222 8.37 -22.73 -6.15
N GLU A 223 8.62 -23.25 -7.35
CA GLU A 223 7.59 -23.73 -8.27
C GLU A 223 6.78 -24.88 -7.64
N ASP A 224 7.44 -25.84 -7.00
CA ASP A 224 6.76 -26.94 -6.30
C ASP A 224 5.89 -26.43 -5.14
N GLN A 225 6.41 -25.46 -4.39
CA GLN A 225 5.73 -24.91 -3.22
C GLN A 225 4.58 -23.97 -3.56
N ALA A 226 4.68 -23.19 -4.65
CA ALA A 226 3.66 -22.22 -5.03
C ALA A 226 2.30 -22.90 -5.23
N ARG A 227 1.25 -22.26 -4.71
CA ARG A 227 -0.12 -22.79 -4.73
C ARG A 227 -1.04 -21.89 -5.53
N GLU A 228 -1.77 -22.49 -6.44
CA GLU A 228 -2.86 -21.82 -7.15
C GLU A 228 -4.12 -21.82 -6.29
N THR A 229 -4.79 -20.68 -6.23
CA THR A 229 -6.12 -20.49 -5.66
C THR A 229 -7.04 -20.07 -6.79
N ARG A 230 -8.19 -20.74 -6.93
CA ARG A 230 -9.20 -20.44 -7.95
C ARG A 230 -10.35 -19.68 -7.32
N SER A 231 -10.69 -18.51 -7.89
CA SER A 231 -11.92 -17.80 -7.56
C SER A 231 -12.68 -17.52 -8.84
N SER A 232 -13.84 -18.20 -8.98
CA SER A 232 -14.91 -18.04 -9.99
C SER A 232 -14.51 -18.01 -11.48
N GLN A 233 -13.51 -17.22 -11.89
CA GLN A 233 -12.95 -17.16 -13.25
C GLN A 233 -11.45 -16.75 -13.29
N ARG A 234 -10.78 -16.55 -12.16
CA ARG A 234 -9.37 -16.16 -12.08
C ARG A 234 -8.54 -17.15 -11.28
N VAL A 235 -7.36 -17.47 -11.81
CA VAL A 235 -6.31 -18.21 -11.11
C VAL A 235 -5.39 -17.18 -10.48
N TYR A 236 -5.31 -17.19 -9.15
CA TYR A 236 -4.33 -16.44 -8.38
C TYR A 236 -3.29 -17.42 -7.89
N THR A 237 -2.01 -17.09 -8.03
CA THR A 237 -0.95 -17.92 -7.45
C THR A 237 -0.29 -17.14 -6.34
N TYR A 238 -0.22 -17.75 -5.16
CA TYR A 238 0.49 -17.23 -4.01
C TYR A 238 1.58 -18.21 -3.59
N MET A 239 2.71 -17.67 -3.16
CA MET A 239 3.87 -18.43 -2.71
C MET A 239 3.64 -19.09 -1.34
N VAL A 240 2.93 -18.39 -0.46
CA VAL A 240 2.64 -18.82 0.92
C VAL A 240 1.19 -18.54 1.26
N GLY A 241 0.48 -19.56 1.77
CA GLY A 241 -0.92 -19.44 2.17
C GLY A 241 -1.86 -19.20 0.99
N THR A 242 -2.85 -18.32 1.19
CA THR A 242 -3.95 -18.02 0.23
C THR A 242 -4.11 -16.53 -0.06
N SER A 243 -3.12 -15.72 0.32
CA SER A 243 -3.18 -14.26 0.19
C SER A 243 -1.78 -13.69 -0.05
N LEU A 244 -1.72 -12.45 -0.54
CA LEU A 244 -0.47 -11.75 -0.80
C LEU A 244 0.42 -11.69 0.45
N THR A 245 1.70 -12.00 0.26
CA THR A 245 2.76 -11.86 1.24
C THR A 245 3.98 -11.15 0.64
N ALA A 246 4.95 -10.81 1.49
CA ALA A 246 6.24 -10.29 1.03
C ALA A 246 7.02 -11.31 0.17
N ALA A 247 6.73 -12.61 0.28
CA ALA A 247 7.34 -13.63 -0.58
C ALA A 247 6.94 -13.42 -2.04
N ASP A 248 5.67 -13.14 -2.33
CA ASP A 248 5.18 -12.88 -3.69
C ASP A 248 5.81 -11.62 -4.30
N LEU A 249 5.91 -10.55 -3.51
CA LEU A 249 6.52 -9.28 -3.92
C LEU A 249 8.02 -9.43 -4.16
N THR A 250 8.70 -10.25 -3.34
CA THR A 250 10.11 -10.59 -3.51
C THR A 250 10.34 -11.42 -4.77
N LEU A 251 9.47 -12.39 -5.02
CA LEU A 251 9.52 -13.20 -6.25
C LEU A 251 9.25 -12.37 -7.49
N PHE A 252 8.30 -11.44 -7.42
CA PHE A 252 8.06 -10.50 -8.51
C PHE A 252 9.35 -9.76 -8.91
N ASP A 253 10.05 -9.18 -7.93
CA ASP A 253 11.30 -8.44 -8.15
C ASP A 253 12.44 -9.32 -8.66
N ILE A 254 12.74 -10.44 -7.99
CA ILE A 254 13.89 -11.28 -8.36
C ILE A 254 13.68 -11.94 -9.74
N LEU A 255 12.44 -12.29 -10.10
CA LEU A 255 12.16 -12.85 -11.43
C LEU A 255 12.25 -11.79 -12.53
N GLU A 256 11.97 -10.51 -12.24
CA GLU A 256 12.29 -9.43 -13.19
C GLU A 256 13.81 -9.34 -13.43
N GLN A 257 14.62 -9.42 -12.37
CA GLN A 257 16.08 -9.41 -12.49
C GLN A 257 16.59 -10.61 -13.29
N LEU A 258 16.18 -11.83 -12.92
CA LEU A 258 16.60 -13.05 -13.61
C LEU A 258 16.16 -13.10 -15.08
N SER A 259 15.04 -12.48 -15.45
CA SER A 259 14.60 -12.42 -16.85
C SER A 259 15.53 -11.61 -17.77
N SER A 260 16.45 -10.82 -17.19
CA SER A 260 17.48 -10.09 -17.94
C SER A 260 18.77 -10.90 -18.14
N VAL A 261 18.88 -12.08 -17.54
CA VAL A 261 20.07 -12.94 -17.61
C VAL A 261 19.90 -13.94 -18.76
N PRO A 262 20.77 -13.92 -19.78
CA PRO A 262 20.59 -14.75 -20.99
C PRO A 262 20.53 -16.26 -20.74
N SER A 263 21.31 -16.78 -19.77
CA SER A 263 21.36 -18.22 -19.49
C SER A 263 20.20 -18.76 -18.64
N ILE A 264 19.32 -17.91 -18.14
CA ILE A 264 18.21 -18.29 -17.26
C ILE A 264 16.90 -18.26 -18.04
N ASP A 265 16.32 -19.44 -18.25
CA ASP A 265 14.99 -19.59 -18.84
C ASP A 265 13.94 -19.75 -17.73
N LEU A 266 13.00 -18.79 -17.68
CA LEU A 266 11.88 -18.82 -16.73
C LEU A 266 10.64 -19.54 -17.28
N SER A 267 10.65 -20.01 -18.53
CA SER A 267 9.51 -20.69 -19.18
C SER A 267 9.11 -21.99 -18.49
N SER A 268 10.08 -22.64 -17.82
CA SER A 268 9.88 -23.91 -17.10
C SER A 268 9.18 -23.76 -15.74
N TYR A 269 8.86 -22.52 -15.32
CA TYR A 269 8.28 -22.24 -13.99
C TYR A 269 6.94 -21.48 -14.10
N PRO A 270 5.87 -22.13 -14.61
CA PRO A 270 4.60 -21.47 -14.90
C PRO A 270 3.91 -20.89 -13.67
N LYS A 271 4.00 -21.51 -12.48
CA LYS A 271 3.41 -20.94 -11.26
C LYS A 271 4.15 -19.70 -10.82
N LEU A 272 5.48 -19.66 -10.93
CA LEU A 272 6.27 -18.46 -10.65
C LEU A 272 5.92 -17.33 -11.63
N GLN A 273 5.69 -17.64 -12.91
CA GLN A 273 5.17 -16.66 -13.87
C GLN A 273 3.77 -16.17 -13.48
N ASN A 274 2.90 -17.06 -13.02
CA ASN A 274 1.57 -16.69 -12.53
C ASN A 274 1.64 -15.82 -11.26
N ILE A 275 2.62 -16.01 -10.37
CA ILE A 275 2.87 -15.09 -9.24
C ILE A 275 3.21 -13.70 -9.78
N ARG A 276 4.11 -13.58 -10.77
CA ARG A 276 4.44 -12.27 -11.36
C ARG A 276 3.20 -11.59 -11.94
N ALA A 277 2.41 -12.32 -12.71
CA ALA A 277 1.18 -11.81 -13.30
C ALA A 277 0.16 -11.39 -12.23
N THR A 278 0.01 -12.20 -11.17
CA THR A 278 -0.85 -11.92 -10.03
C THR A 278 -0.44 -10.60 -9.36
N VAL A 279 0.84 -10.47 -8.99
CA VAL A 279 1.38 -9.26 -8.33
C VAL A 279 1.24 -8.03 -9.23
N ALA A 280 1.60 -8.12 -10.51
CA ALA A 280 1.46 -7.02 -11.47
C ALA A 280 0.00 -6.56 -11.67
N SER A 281 -0.96 -7.46 -11.47
CA SER A 281 -2.39 -7.16 -11.65
C SER A 281 -3.01 -6.42 -10.46
N LEU A 282 -2.36 -6.42 -9.28
CA LEU A 282 -2.86 -5.74 -8.10
C LEU A 282 -2.90 -4.24 -8.33
N THR A 283 -4.06 -3.61 -8.16
CA THR A 283 -4.26 -2.17 -8.42
C THR A 283 -3.16 -1.25 -7.88
N PRO A 284 -2.74 -1.32 -6.59
CA PRO A 284 -1.68 -0.45 -6.09
C PRO A 284 -0.31 -0.71 -6.74
N ILE A 285 0.01 -1.98 -7.03
CA ILE A 285 1.26 -2.36 -7.69
C ILE A 285 1.23 -1.93 -9.15
N LYS A 286 0.16 -2.21 -9.87
CA LYS A 286 -0.03 -1.80 -11.27
C LYS A 286 0.17 -0.29 -11.43
N SER A 287 -0.45 0.52 -10.56
CA SER A 287 -0.30 1.98 -10.57
C SER A 287 1.15 2.40 -10.29
N TYR A 288 1.81 1.75 -9.34
CA TYR A 288 3.23 1.98 -9.08
C TYR A 288 4.11 1.61 -10.27
N LEU A 289 3.92 0.45 -10.90
CA LEU A 289 4.72 0.01 -12.06
C LEU A 289 4.58 0.95 -13.27
N GLN A 290 3.41 1.58 -13.44
CA GLN A 290 3.16 2.56 -14.50
C GLN A 290 3.82 3.93 -14.25
N THR A 291 4.11 4.25 -12.98
CA THR A 291 4.60 5.57 -12.57
C THR A 291 6.04 5.54 -12.02
N ARG A 292 6.56 4.36 -11.68
CA ARG A 292 7.93 4.20 -11.18
C ARG A 292 8.92 4.63 -12.27
N PRO A 293 10.00 5.35 -11.92
CA PRO A 293 11.03 5.68 -12.90
C PRO A 293 11.62 4.42 -13.54
N SER A 294 12.02 4.54 -14.81
CA SER A 294 12.74 3.46 -15.49
C SER A 294 14.18 3.41 -14.96
N TYR A 295 14.51 2.32 -14.29
CA TYR A 295 15.84 2.06 -13.73
C TYR A 295 16.51 0.88 -14.48
N PRO A 296 17.84 0.88 -14.62
CA PRO A 296 18.55 -0.17 -15.34
C PRO A 296 18.49 -1.53 -14.62
N PHE A 297 18.33 -1.55 -13.30
CA PHE A 297 18.24 -2.75 -12.45
C PHE A 297 17.48 -2.45 -11.17
#